data_AF-A0A6C0GDT0-F1
#
_entry.id   AF-A0A6C0GDT0-F1
#
_cell.length_a   1.000
_cell.length_b   1.000
_cell.length_c   1.000
_cell.angle_alpha   90.00
_cell.angle_beta   90.00
_cell.angle_gamma   90.00
#
_symmetry.space_group_name_H-M   'P 1'
#
loop_
_entity.id
_entity.type
_entity.pdbx_description
1 polymer ?
#
loop_
_entity_poly.entity_id
_entity_poly.type
_entity_poly.pdbx_seq_one_letter_code
_entity_poly.pdbx_strand_id
1 'polypeptide(L)'
;MSELEKFCQEYIQKGGYFAPDYDRDHEVLKKVKKTFPVINQKFEQQLIDLLKQETKKEFVGDLMYYYKNIPDLLINELLLVGINYGDPSFNRIFIRPSIKAEGTKKIIDKLCQFFQFSDKKTKIGISKLFYWIGPKNKKELDSIHTLVLRRIIEENDIIENYFYFHYFFKENDYLSVYNKELFLQAENLLKSIPDGSNSLEEIIKQDKVKLEFARNQLGWKIE
;
A
#
# COMPACT_ATOMS: atom_id res chain seq x y z
N MET A 1 -27.29 -4.11 -16.36
CA MET A 1 -26.01 -3.39 -16.27
C MET A 1 -26.25 -2.01 -15.70
N SER A 2 -25.70 -1.73 -14.53
CA SER A 2 -25.85 -0.44 -13.85
C SER A 2 -25.14 0.69 -14.61
N GLU A 3 -25.49 1.94 -14.32
CA GLU A 3 -24.82 3.09 -14.93
C GLU A 3 -23.33 3.14 -14.55
N LEU A 4 -22.98 2.81 -13.31
CA LEU A 4 -21.59 2.72 -12.86
C LEU A 4 -20.81 1.65 -13.63
N GLU A 5 -21.41 0.50 -13.92
CA GLU A 5 -20.79 -0.54 -14.73
C GLU A 5 -20.49 -0.06 -16.16
N LYS A 6 -21.38 0.75 -16.76
CA LYS A 6 -21.14 1.36 -18.07
C LYS A 6 -19.93 2.28 -18.03
N PHE A 7 -19.81 3.14 -17.00
CA PHE A 7 -18.64 3.99 -16.85
C PHE A 7 -17.36 3.19 -16.62
N CYS A 8 -17.41 2.13 -15.81
CA CYS A 8 -16.26 1.27 -15.60
C CYS A 8 -15.81 0.58 -16.90
N GLN A 9 -16.76 0.13 -17.74
CA GLN A 9 -16.44 -0.43 -19.06
C GLN A 9 -15.86 0.63 -20.00
N GLU A 10 -16.43 1.84 -20.06
CA GLU A 10 -15.89 2.95 -20.86
C GLU A 10 -14.47 3.32 -20.40
N TYR A 11 -14.21 3.30 -19.09
CA TYR A 11 -12.88 3.52 -18.51
C TYR A 11 -11.88 2.47 -19.00
N ILE A 12 -12.22 1.19 -18.87
CA ILE A 12 -11.36 0.08 -19.31
C ILE A 12 -11.09 0.15 -20.83
N GLN A 13 -12.11 0.45 -21.63
CA GLN A 13 -11.99 0.55 -23.09
C GLN A 13 -11.13 1.73 -23.55
N LYS A 14 -11.25 2.89 -22.88
CA LYS A 14 -10.45 4.07 -23.19
C LYS A 14 -9.00 3.96 -22.74
N GLY A 15 -8.72 3.11 -21.75
CA GLY A 15 -7.40 3.02 -21.13
C GLY A 15 -7.06 4.31 -20.40
N GLY A 16 -5.79 4.72 -20.41
CA GLY A 16 -5.36 5.91 -19.65
C GLY A 16 -5.37 5.67 -18.13
N TYR A 17 -5.15 4.42 -17.72
CA TYR A 17 -5.07 4.01 -16.33
C TYR A 17 -4.10 4.89 -15.54
N PHE A 18 -4.46 5.20 -14.30
CA PHE A 18 -3.62 5.96 -13.37
C PHE A 18 -3.43 7.43 -13.79
N ALA A 19 -4.20 7.94 -14.75
CA ALA A 19 -4.10 9.33 -15.19
C ALA A 19 -4.16 10.32 -14.01
N PRO A 20 -5.11 10.23 -13.06
CA PRO A 20 -5.19 11.18 -11.95
C PRO A 20 -3.97 11.16 -11.02
N ASP A 21 -3.32 10.00 -10.87
CA ASP A 21 -2.09 9.86 -10.08
C ASP A 21 -0.89 10.62 -10.68
N TYR A 22 -0.95 10.93 -11.97
CA TYR A 22 0.01 11.79 -12.67
C TYR A 22 -0.52 13.21 -12.91
N ASP A 23 -1.49 13.66 -12.11
CA ASP A 23 -2.18 14.95 -12.26
C ASP A 23 -2.80 15.15 -13.66
N ARG A 24 -3.14 14.03 -14.34
CA ARG A 24 -3.83 14.05 -15.63
C ARG A 24 -5.30 13.76 -15.45
N ASP A 25 -6.12 14.53 -16.15
CA ASP A 25 -7.56 14.35 -16.12
C ASP A 25 -8.02 13.14 -16.94
N HIS A 26 -9.02 12.43 -16.44
CA HIS A 26 -9.69 11.34 -17.14
C HIS A 26 -11.18 11.65 -17.36
N GLU A 27 -11.58 11.84 -18.61
CA GLU A 27 -12.93 12.31 -18.96
C GLU A 27 -14.05 11.39 -18.45
N VAL A 28 -13.84 10.07 -18.42
CA VAL A 28 -14.83 9.13 -17.86
C VAL A 28 -15.01 9.35 -16.36
N LEU A 29 -13.93 9.56 -15.61
CA LEU A 29 -13.99 9.74 -14.16
C LEU A 29 -14.68 11.08 -13.81
N LYS A 30 -14.45 12.13 -14.63
CA LYS A 30 -15.21 13.38 -14.54
C LYS A 30 -16.71 13.18 -14.77
N LYS A 31 -17.10 12.38 -15.76
CA LYS A 31 -18.52 12.05 -16.00
C LYS A 31 -19.12 11.35 -14.78
N VAL A 32 -18.42 10.35 -14.24
CA VAL A 32 -18.87 9.65 -13.01
C VAL A 32 -19.05 10.65 -11.87
N LYS A 33 -18.10 11.54 -11.64
CA LYS A 33 -18.20 12.57 -10.60
C LYS A 33 -19.36 13.54 -10.81
N LYS A 34 -19.69 13.89 -12.05
CA LYS A 34 -20.86 14.73 -12.37
C LYS A 34 -22.18 13.99 -12.12
N THR A 35 -22.26 12.71 -12.47
CA THR A 35 -23.44 11.87 -12.24
C THR A 35 -23.64 11.54 -10.76
N PHE A 36 -22.56 11.25 -10.04
CA PHE A 36 -22.54 10.89 -8.63
C PHE A 36 -21.76 11.95 -7.81
N PRO A 37 -22.31 13.15 -7.59
CA PRO A 37 -21.57 14.23 -6.93
C PRO A 37 -21.20 13.92 -5.47
N VAL A 38 -21.89 12.98 -4.82
CA VAL A 38 -21.65 12.58 -3.44
C VAL A 38 -21.64 11.06 -3.34
N ILE A 39 -20.74 10.52 -2.52
CA ILE A 39 -20.71 9.09 -2.18
C ILE A 39 -21.74 8.83 -1.08
N ASN A 40 -22.94 8.42 -1.48
CA ASN A 40 -23.96 7.92 -0.56
C ASN A 40 -23.77 6.42 -0.32
N GLN A 41 -24.48 5.85 0.66
CA GLN A 41 -24.35 4.45 1.05
C GLN A 41 -24.54 3.45 -0.11
N LYS A 42 -25.50 3.71 -1.02
CA LYS A 42 -25.73 2.84 -2.19
C LYS A 42 -24.53 2.88 -3.14
N PHE A 43 -24.01 4.07 -3.42
CA PHE A 43 -22.86 4.22 -4.32
C PHE A 43 -21.57 3.71 -3.67
N GLU A 44 -21.38 3.94 -2.38
CA GLU A 44 -20.30 3.35 -1.58
C GLU A 44 -20.26 1.82 -1.73
N GLN A 45 -21.39 1.14 -1.51
CA GLN A 45 -21.45 -0.31 -1.63
C GLN A 45 -21.08 -0.79 -3.05
N GLN A 46 -21.56 -0.09 -4.08
CA GLN A 46 -21.20 -0.41 -5.47
C GLN A 46 -19.70 -0.26 -5.74
N LEU A 47 -19.06 0.77 -5.17
CA LEU A 47 -17.62 0.97 -5.30
C LEU A 47 -16.83 -0.12 -4.56
N ILE A 48 -17.27 -0.54 -3.38
CA ILE A 48 -16.67 -1.65 -2.63
C ILE A 48 -16.78 -2.95 -3.42
N ASP A 49 -17.93 -3.22 -4.06
CA ASP A 49 -18.12 -4.41 -4.88
C ASP A 49 -17.20 -4.41 -6.13
N LEU A 50 -16.87 -3.23 -6.66
CA LEU A 50 -15.91 -3.08 -7.76
C LEU A 50 -14.46 -3.25 -7.30
N LEU A 51 -14.09 -2.82 -6.08
CA LEU A 51 -12.75 -3.01 -5.52
C LEU A 51 -12.38 -4.49 -5.37
N LYS A 52 -13.37 -5.37 -5.17
CA LYS A 52 -13.18 -6.82 -5.07
C LYS A 52 -12.95 -7.49 -6.43
N GLN A 53 -13.09 -6.76 -7.54
CA GLN A 53 -12.95 -7.29 -8.89
C GLN A 53 -11.58 -6.91 -9.46
N GLU A 54 -10.79 -7.92 -9.83
CA GLU A 54 -9.39 -7.75 -10.27
C GLU A 54 -9.24 -6.77 -11.44
N THR A 55 -10.22 -6.71 -12.35
CA THR A 55 -10.18 -5.87 -13.54
C THR A 55 -10.76 -4.47 -13.34
N LYS A 56 -11.25 -4.15 -12.13
CA LYS A 56 -12.03 -2.92 -11.87
C LYS A 56 -11.55 -2.13 -10.66
N LYS A 57 -10.68 -2.68 -9.81
CA LYS A 57 -10.21 -2.01 -8.60
C LYS A 57 -9.48 -0.68 -8.90
N GLU A 58 -8.71 -0.62 -9.98
CA GLU A 58 -8.00 0.58 -10.42
C GLU A 58 -8.95 1.72 -10.79
N PHE A 59 -10.09 1.40 -11.42
CA PHE A 59 -11.13 2.39 -11.70
C PHE A 59 -11.60 3.09 -10.43
N VAL A 60 -11.82 2.33 -9.35
CA VAL A 60 -12.27 2.90 -8.08
C VAL A 60 -11.18 3.77 -7.47
N GLY A 61 -9.93 3.29 -7.40
CA GLY A 61 -8.83 4.06 -6.85
C GLY A 61 -8.59 5.38 -7.58
N ASP A 62 -8.58 5.36 -8.92
CA ASP A 62 -8.44 6.57 -9.73
C ASP A 62 -9.65 7.52 -9.60
N LEU A 63 -10.87 6.97 -9.50
CA LEU A 63 -12.07 7.76 -9.29
C LEU A 63 -12.01 8.56 -7.98
N MET A 64 -11.41 8.00 -6.93
CA MET A 64 -11.33 8.65 -5.62
C MET A 64 -10.54 9.96 -5.62
N TYR A 65 -9.64 10.19 -6.59
CA TYR A 65 -8.97 11.49 -6.74
C TYR A 65 -9.93 12.66 -6.97
N TYR A 66 -11.13 12.39 -7.49
CA TYR A 66 -12.18 13.38 -7.79
C TYR A 66 -13.10 13.67 -6.61
N TYR A 67 -12.96 12.98 -5.47
CA TYR A 67 -13.77 13.20 -4.28
C TYR A 67 -12.92 13.80 -3.15
N LYS A 68 -13.44 14.87 -2.53
CA LYS A 68 -12.83 15.48 -1.34
C LYS A 68 -13.15 14.69 -0.07
N ASN A 69 -14.37 14.18 0.00
CA ASN A 69 -14.86 13.40 1.14
C ASN A 69 -15.09 11.97 0.66
N ILE A 70 -14.37 11.03 1.26
CA ILE A 70 -14.50 9.59 1.01
C ILE A 70 -14.96 8.96 2.34
N PRO A 71 -16.01 8.13 2.34
CA PRO A 71 -16.44 7.41 3.54
C PRO A 71 -15.32 6.53 4.13
N ASP A 72 -15.29 6.42 5.47
CA ASP A 72 -14.25 5.69 6.21
C ASP A 72 -14.15 4.21 5.79
N LEU A 73 -15.29 3.55 5.59
CA LEU A 73 -15.34 2.15 5.17
C LEU A 73 -14.70 1.99 3.78
N LEU A 74 -15.02 2.87 2.83
CA LEU A 74 -14.39 2.85 1.50
C LEU A 74 -12.88 3.13 1.57
N ILE A 75 -12.42 4.02 2.46
CA ILE A 75 -10.99 4.23 2.71
C ILE A 75 -10.33 2.93 3.21
N ASN A 76 -10.95 2.25 4.17
CA ASN A 76 -10.41 1.00 4.70
C ASN A 76 -10.29 -0.06 3.58
N GLU A 77 -11.30 -0.19 2.72
CA GLU A 77 -11.27 -1.11 1.57
C GLU A 77 -10.18 -0.73 0.54
N LEU A 78 -10.00 0.56 0.24
CA LEU A 78 -8.90 1.03 -0.61
C LEU A 78 -7.54 0.64 -0.04
N LEU A 79 -7.34 0.87 1.26
CA LEU A 79 -6.09 0.51 1.94
C LEU A 79 -5.86 -1.00 1.90
N LEU A 80 -6.88 -1.83 2.13
CA LEU A 80 -6.77 -3.29 2.04
C LEU A 80 -6.42 -3.77 0.63
N VAL A 81 -6.99 -3.15 -0.40
CA VAL A 81 -6.60 -3.44 -1.79
C VAL A 81 -5.15 -3.05 -2.04
N GLY A 82 -4.71 -1.88 -1.58
CA GLY A 82 -3.31 -1.43 -1.69
C GLY A 82 -2.33 -2.35 -0.96
N ILE A 83 -2.68 -2.81 0.25
CA ILE A 83 -1.86 -3.75 1.06
C ILE A 83 -1.66 -5.08 0.30
N ASN A 84 -2.71 -5.58 -0.33
CA ASN A 84 -2.70 -6.87 -1.02
C ASN A 84 -2.29 -6.79 -2.49
N TYR A 85 -1.99 -5.60 -3.00
CA TYR A 85 -1.61 -5.43 -4.39
C TYR A 85 -0.23 -6.04 -4.65
N GLY A 86 -0.11 -6.83 -5.71
CA GLY A 86 1.09 -7.63 -5.97
C GLY A 86 2.33 -6.77 -6.25
N ASP A 87 2.18 -5.79 -7.14
CA ASP A 87 3.25 -4.86 -7.50
C ASP A 87 3.15 -3.57 -6.64
N PRO A 88 4.13 -3.33 -5.75
CA PRO A 88 4.15 -2.16 -4.88
C PRO A 88 4.04 -0.84 -5.62
N SER A 89 4.44 -0.78 -6.90
CA SER A 89 4.41 0.45 -7.69
C SER A 89 2.99 0.99 -7.82
N PHE A 90 1.98 0.12 -7.88
CA PHE A 90 0.59 0.49 -8.07
C PHE A 90 -0.16 0.81 -6.77
N ASN A 91 0.43 0.53 -5.61
CA ASN A 91 -0.15 0.84 -4.31
C ASN A 91 -0.56 2.33 -4.17
N ARG A 92 0.18 3.22 -4.83
CA ARG A 92 -0.08 4.67 -4.92
C ARG A 92 -1.51 5.03 -5.32
N ILE A 93 -2.11 4.23 -6.21
CA ILE A 93 -3.47 4.45 -6.74
C ILE A 93 -4.50 4.45 -5.60
N PHE A 94 -4.27 3.65 -4.57
CA PHE A 94 -5.22 3.47 -3.48
C PHE A 94 -4.87 4.32 -2.26
N ILE A 95 -3.58 4.51 -1.97
CA ILE A 95 -3.15 5.21 -0.76
C ILE A 95 -3.15 6.74 -0.90
N ARG A 96 -2.72 7.28 -2.04
CA ARG A 96 -2.69 8.74 -2.24
C ARG A 96 -4.06 9.40 -2.21
N PRO A 97 -5.13 8.89 -2.84
CA PRO A 97 -6.45 9.50 -2.69
C PRO A 97 -6.97 9.39 -1.25
N SER A 98 -6.63 8.32 -0.53
CA SER A 98 -6.95 8.17 0.90
C SER A 98 -6.25 9.24 1.75
N ILE A 99 -4.96 9.48 1.52
CA ILE A 99 -4.19 10.56 2.17
C ILE A 99 -4.75 11.93 1.80
N LYS A 100 -5.15 12.15 0.54
CA LYS A 100 -5.76 13.40 0.10
C LYS A 100 -7.07 13.70 0.83
N ALA A 101 -7.87 12.67 1.12
CA ALA A 101 -9.15 12.81 1.80
C ALA A 101 -9.02 13.02 3.32
N GLU A 102 -8.14 12.27 4.00
CA GLU A 102 -8.08 12.25 5.47
C GLU A 102 -6.81 12.85 6.08
N GLY A 103 -5.77 13.03 5.29
CA GLY A 103 -4.44 13.43 5.75
C GLY A 103 -3.58 12.25 6.17
N THR A 104 -2.27 12.42 6.06
CA THR A 104 -1.28 11.36 6.27
C THR A 104 -1.37 10.73 7.67
N LYS A 105 -1.44 11.54 8.73
CA LYS A 105 -1.51 11.02 10.11
C LYS A 105 -2.66 10.02 10.33
N LYS A 106 -3.88 10.31 9.87
CA LYS A 106 -5.03 9.40 10.02
C LYS A 106 -4.83 8.10 9.27
N ILE A 107 -4.28 8.16 8.05
CA ILE A 107 -3.94 6.97 7.27
C ILE A 107 -2.88 6.14 7.99
N ILE A 108 -1.86 6.76 8.58
CA ILE A 108 -0.88 6.03 9.39
C ILE A 108 -1.53 5.36 10.61
N ASP A 109 -2.44 6.04 11.30
CA ASP A 109 -3.13 5.46 12.46
C ASP A 109 -3.95 4.22 12.06
N LYS A 110 -4.64 4.26 10.91
CA LYS A 110 -5.33 3.09 10.33
C LYS A 110 -4.35 1.96 9.99
N LEU A 111 -3.22 2.27 9.36
CA LEU A 111 -2.19 1.28 9.03
C LEU A 111 -1.57 0.67 10.30
N CYS A 112 -1.39 1.43 11.38
CA CYS A 112 -0.96 0.89 12.67
C CYS A 112 -1.96 -0.10 13.24
N GLN A 113 -3.26 0.22 13.18
CA GLN A 113 -4.33 -0.69 13.62
C GLN A 113 -4.33 -1.97 12.79
N PHE A 114 -4.29 -1.87 11.46
CA PHE A 114 -4.18 -3.05 10.59
C PHE A 114 -2.93 -3.86 10.91
N PHE A 115 -1.78 -3.21 11.11
CA PHE A 115 -0.54 -3.91 11.41
C PHE A 115 -0.63 -4.73 12.70
N GLN A 116 -1.22 -4.19 13.77
CA GLN A 116 -1.31 -4.88 15.06
C GLN A 116 -2.12 -6.18 15.00
N PHE A 117 -3.21 -6.21 14.23
CA PHE A 117 -4.18 -7.31 14.23
C PHE A 117 -4.12 -8.24 13.02
N SER A 118 -3.16 -8.05 12.12
CA SER A 118 -3.10 -8.81 10.87
C SER A 118 -2.00 -9.88 10.83
N ASP A 119 -2.14 -10.79 9.85
CA ASP A 119 -1.15 -11.81 9.55
C ASP A 119 0.15 -11.24 8.97
N LYS A 120 1.16 -12.11 8.83
CA LYS A 120 2.47 -11.74 8.28
C LYS A 120 2.38 -11.15 6.87
N LYS A 121 1.52 -11.69 6.01
CA LYS A 121 1.35 -11.23 4.62
C LYS A 121 0.88 -9.77 4.60
N THR A 122 -0.15 -9.47 5.38
CA THR A 122 -0.74 -8.14 5.49
C THR A 122 0.24 -7.15 6.09
N LYS A 123 0.99 -7.54 7.13
CA LYS A 123 2.05 -6.71 7.74
C LYS A 123 3.14 -6.31 6.73
N ILE A 124 3.61 -7.27 5.93
CA ILE A 124 4.56 -6.97 4.84
C ILE A 124 3.92 -6.10 3.76
N GLY A 125 2.64 -6.32 3.43
CA GLY A 125 1.89 -5.48 2.50
C GLY A 125 1.76 -4.02 2.97
N ILE A 126 1.57 -3.80 4.27
CA ILE A 126 1.62 -2.46 4.88
C ILE A 126 3.02 -1.85 4.71
N SER A 127 4.08 -2.63 4.92
CA SER A 127 5.46 -2.17 4.70
C SER A 127 5.72 -1.71 3.25
N LYS A 128 5.09 -2.36 2.26
CA LYS A 128 5.17 -1.97 0.84
C LYS A 128 4.47 -0.63 0.54
N LEU A 129 3.49 -0.21 1.35
CA LEU A 129 2.73 1.03 1.12
C LEU A 129 3.55 2.29 1.43
N PHE A 130 4.52 2.22 2.35
CA PHE A 130 5.16 3.41 2.89
C PHE A 130 5.87 4.28 1.87
N TYR A 131 6.46 3.67 0.85
CA TYR A 131 7.10 4.37 -0.25
C TYR A 131 6.19 5.47 -0.84
N TRP A 132 4.88 5.24 -0.85
CA TRP A 132 3.90 6.14 -1.45
C TRP A 132 3.22 7.11 -0.49
N ILE A 133 3.51 7.05 0.81
CA ILE A 133 2.86 7.90 1.82
C ILE A 133 3.38 9.34 1.75
N GLY A 134 4.68 9.53 1.50
CA GLY A 134 5.31 10.85 1.29
C GLY A 134 4.85 11.91 2.30
N PRO A 135 4.97 11.68 3.62
CA PRO A 135 4.43 12.57 4.64
C PRO A 135 5.06 13.97 4.55
N LYS A 136 4.27 15.03 4.74
CA LYS A 136 4.81 16.39 4.90
C LYS A 136 5.63 16.53 6.19
N ASN A 137 5.18 15.87 7.25
CA ASN A 137 5.88 15.77 8.52
C ASN A 137 6.32 14.33 8.74
N LYS A 138 7.61 14.05 8.55
CA LYS A 138 8.15 12.68 8.64
C LYS A 138 7.95 12.03 10.03
N LYS A 139 7.74 12.82 11.09
CA LYS A 139 7.35 12.33 12.43
C LYS A 139 6.04 11.55 12.43
N GLU A 140 5.16 11.78 11.46
CA GLU A 140 3.90 11.05 11.37
C GLU A 140 4.11 9.56 11.12
N LEU A 141 5.27 9.15 10.58
CA LEU A 141 5.61 7.75 10.38
C LEU A 141 6.14 7.08 11.65
N ASP A 142 6.54 7.82 12.69
CA ASP A 142 7.33 7.27 13.79
C ASP A 142 6.65 6.07 14.47
N SER A 143 5.33 6.11 14.65
CA SER A 143 4.57 5.03 15.27
C SER A 143 4.64 3.73 14.47
N ILE A 144 4.54 3.82 13.15
CA ILE A 144 4.53 2.65 12.29
C ILE A 144 5.96 2.11 12.04
N HIS A 145 6.97 3.00 11.96
CA HIS A 145 8.37 2.60 11.99
C HIS A 145 8.66 1.73 13.21
N THR A 146 8.23 2.17 14.40
CA THR A 146 8.44 1.43 15.65
C THR A 146 7.82 0.04 15.60
N LEU A 147 6.56 -0.08 15.14
CA LEU A 147 5.87 -1.36 15.06
C LEU A 147 6.57 -2.34 14.12
N VAL A 148 6.95 -1.87 12.93
CA VAL A 148 7.61 -2.72 11.93
C VAL A 148 8.99 -3.16 12.40
N LEU A 149 9.81 -2.22 12.90
CA LEU A 149 11.16 -2.53 13.36
C LEU A 149 11.17 -3.50 14.56
N ARG A 150 10.29 -3.28 15.54
CA ARG A 150 10.17 -4.21 16.69
C ARG A 150 9.82 -5.61 16.23
N ARG A 151 8.83 -5.75 15.34
CA ARG A 151 8.46 -7.05 14.79
C ARG A 151 9.63 -7.71 14.06
N ILE A 152 10.34 -6.98 13.20
CA ILE A 152 11.51 -7.50 12.49
C ILE A 152 12.52 -8.10 13.47
N ILE A 153 12.79 -7.40 14.59
CA ILE A 153 13.73 -7.84 15.61
C ILE A 153 13.20 -9.06 16.38
N GLU A 154 11.97 -8.98 16.87
CA GLU A 154 11.33 -10.02 17.70
C GLU A 154 11.16 -11.34 16.94
N GLU A 155 10.77 -11.27 15.66
CA GLU A 155 10.49 -12.44 14.83
C GLU A 155 11.69 -12.87 13.98
N ASN A 156 12.79 -12.10 14.02
CA ASN A 156 13.92 -12.23 13.10
C ASN A 156 13.43 -12.32 11.62
N ASP A 157 12.49 -11.45 11.23
CA ASP A 157 11.78 -11.55 9.95
C ASP A 157 12.57 -10.91 8.81
N ILE A 158 13.50 -11.71 8.27
CA ILE A 158 14.42 -11.35 7.18
C ILE A 158 13.67 -10.82 5.94
N ILE A 159 12.49 -11.37 5.61
CA ILE A 159 11.72 -10.93 4.44
C ILE A 159 11.14 -9.53 4.67
N GLU A 160 10.53 -9.28 5.83
CA GLU A 160 9.99 -7.95 6.13
C GLU A 160 11.12 -6.92 6.22
N ASN A 161 12.27 -7.30 6.79
CA ASN A 161 13.45 -6.45 6.86
C ASN A 161 13.95 -6.04 5.47
N TYR A 162 13.95 -6.96 4.50
CA TYR A 162 14.25 -6.64 3.10
C TYR A 162 13.32 -5.56 2.55
N PHE A 163 12.00 -5.75 2.67
CA PHE A 163 11.02 -4.78 2.15
C PHE A 163 11.14 -3.43 2.85
N TYR A 164 11.33 -3.43 4.17
CA TYR A 164 11.56 -2.22 4.96
C TYR A 164 12.83 -1.49 4.51
N PHE A 165 13.94 -2.18 4.30
CA PHE A 165 15.18 -1.53 3.88
C PHE A 165 15.06 -0.96 2.46
N HIS A 166 14.58 -1.77 1.51
CA HIS A 166 14.56 -1.42 0.09
C HIS A 166 13.51 -0.37 -0.28
N TYR A 167 12.29 -0.52 0.23
CA TYR A 167 11.19 0.37 -0.17
C TYR A 167 11.00 1.54 0.77
N PHE A 168 11.54 1.46 1.99
CA PHE A 168 11.20 2.42 3.01
C PHE A 168 12.39 3.25 3.50
N PHE A 169 13.48 2.63 3.98
CA PHE A 169 14.63 3.39 4.49
C PHE A 169 15.40 4.13 3.39
N LYS A 170 15.64 3.47 2.25
CA LYS A 170 16.42 4.07 1.14
C LYS A 170 15.86 5.42 0.67
N GLU A 171 14.54 5.58 0.73
CA GLU A 171 13.82 6.73 0.19
C GLU A 171 13.32 7.69 1.30
N ASN A 172 13.27 7.21 2.55
CA ASN A 172 12.92 8.01 3.72
C ASN A 172 14.06 7.99 4.74
N ASP A 173 14.95 8.97 4.63
CA ASP A 173 16.11 9.20 5.52
C ASP A 173 15.75 9.60 6.97
N TYR A 174 14.46 9.65 7.32
CA TYR A 174 14.02 10.06 8.65
C TYR A 174 13.71 8.87 9.54
N LEU A 175 14.37 8.85 10.68
CA LEU A 175 14.01 8.05 11.85
C LEU A 175 14.16 8.95 13.07
N SER A 176 13.19 8.91 14.01
CA SER A 176 13.43 9.42 15.35
C SER A 176 14.63 8.72 16.00
N VAL A 177 15.23 9.33 17.03
CA VAL A 177 16.37 8.76 17.76
C VAL A 177 16.07 7.31 18.19
N TYR A 178 14.87 7.08 18.72
CA TYR A 178 14.42 5.75 19.12
C TYR A 178 14.33 4.77 17.94
N ASN A 179 13.70 5.18 16.83
CA ASN A 179 13.60 4.33 15.64
C ASN A 179 14.96 4.10 14.97
N LYS A 180 15.93 4.99 15.13
CA LYS A 180 17.30 4.81 14.64
C LYS A 180 18.01 3.67 15.38
N GLU A 181 17.84 3.56 16.69
CA GLU A 181 18.41 2.46 17.48
C GLU A 181 17.80 1.12 17.06
N LEU A 182 16.48 1.06 16.92
CA LEU A 182 15.78 -0.13 16.42
C LEU A 182 16.22 -0.49 15.00
N PHE A 183 16.39 0.51 14.13
CA PHE A 183 16.87 0.29 12.77
C PHE A 183 18.27 -0.32 12.76
N LEU A 184 19.21 0.18 13.57
CA LEU A 184 20.55 -0.41 13.65
C LEU A 184 20.52 -1.85 14.15
N GLN A 185 19.63 -2.19 15.07
CA GLN A 185 19.43 -3.57 15.52
C GLN A 185 18.87 -4.47 14.41
N ALA A 186 17.85 -3.99 13.69
CA ALA A 186 17.29 -4.69 12.53
C ALA A 186 18.31 -4.82 11.38
N GLU A 187 19.11 -3.79 11.11
CA GLU A 187 20.16 -3.80 10.09
C GLU A 187 21.28 -4.79 10.47
N ASN A 188 21.62 -4.93 11.74
CA ASN A 188 22.58 -5.94 12.19
C ASN A 188 22.11 -7.37 11.89
N LEU A 189 20.79 -7.64 11.87
CA LEU A 189 20.27 -8.91 11.37
C LEU A 189 20.61 -9.12 9.89
N LEU A 190 20.58 -8.06 9.07
CA LEU A 190 21.03 -8.11 7.67
C LEU A 190 22.54 -8.19 7.52
N LYS A 191 23.33 -7.55 8.39
CA LYS A 191 24.81 -7.63 8.35
C LYS A 191 25.33 -8.98 8.85
N SER A 192 24.54 -9.70 9.64
CA SER A 192 24.83 -11.10 9.99
C SER A 192 24.70 -12.04 8.77
N ILE A 193 24.15 -11.54 7.66
CA ILE A 193 24.12 -12.21 6.37
C ILE A 193 25.39 -11.78 5.58
N PRO A 194 26.24 -12.72 5.11
CA PRO A 194 27.60 -12.46 4.65
C PRO A 194 27.81 -11.38 3.57
N ASP A 195 26.82 -11.07 2.73
CA ASP A 195 26.99 -10.19 1.54
C ASP A 195 25.92 -9.07 1.40
N GLY A 196 25.21 -8.72 2.47
CA GLY A 196 24.23 -7.62 2.46
C GLY A 196 22.97 -7.91 1.61
N SER A 197 22.28 -6.88 1.10
CA SER A 197 20.93 -7.03 0.53
C SER A 197 20.83 -7.91 -0.73
N ASN A 198 21.89 -7.99 -1.54
CA ASN A 198 21.93 -8.87 -2.72
C ASN A 198 21.96 -10.36 -2.31
N SER A 199 22.38 -10.67 -1.08
CA SER A 199 22.37 -12.03 -0.55
C SER A 199 21.09 -12.40 0.19
N LEU A 200 20.19 -11.45 0.43
CA LEU A 200 18.86 -11.73 0.99
C LEU A 200 18.00 -12.53 0.00
N GLU A 201 18.00 -12.14 -1.27
CA GLU A 201 17.31 -12.91 -2.30
C GLU A 201 17.89 -14.32 -2.40
N GLU A 202 19.22 -14.46 -2.37
CA GLU A 202 19.89 -15.77 -2.37
C GLU A 202 19.54 -16.62 -1.12
N ILE A 203 19.49 -16.02 0.07
CA ILE A 203 19.03 -16.71 1.29
C ILE A 203 17.57 -17.14 1.16
N ILE A 204 16.71 -16.28 0.63
CA ILE A 204 15.30 -16.61 0.42
C ILE A 204 15.19 -17.73 -0.62
N LYS A 205 16.00 -17.74 -1.69
CA LYS A 205 16.05 -18.81 -2.69
C LYS A 205 16.50 -20.14 -2.09
N GLN A 206 17.47 -20.12 -1.18
CA GLN A 206 18.01 -21.31 -0.52
C GLN A 206 17.05 -21.89 0.54
N ASP A 207 16.18 -21.06 1.12
CA ASP A 207 15.14 -21.48 2.06
C ASP A 207 13.80 -21.68 1.36
N LYS A 208 13.47 -22.95 1.05
CA LYS A 208 12.25 -23.33 0.32
C LYS A 208 10.97 -22.74 0.93
N VAL A 209 10.87 -22.68 2.26
CA VAL A 209 9.66 -22.16 2.94
C VAL A 209 9.55 -20.65 2.72
N LYS A 210 10.66 -19.91 2.84
CA LYS A 210 10.70 -18.48 2.56
C LYS A 210 10.44 -18.18 1.09
N LEU A 211 11.01 -18.97 0.17
CA LEU A 211 10.80 -18.83 -1.27
C LEU A 211 9.33 -19.04 -1.64
N GLU A 212 8.71 -20.11 -1.13
CA GLU A 212 7.29 -20.39 -1.37
C GLU A 212 6.40 -19.29 -0.77
N PHE A 213 6.71 -18.78 0.41
CA PHE A 213 6.00 -17.64 0.98
C PHE A 213 6.14 -16.39 0.11
N ALA A 214 7.37 -16.03 -0.29
CA ALA A 214 7.62 -14.85 -1.13
C ALA A 214 6.89 -14.94 -2.48
N ARG A 215 6.93 -16.09 -3.15
CA ARG A 215 6.27 -16.31 -4.44
C ARG A 215 4.76 -16.40 -4.31
N ASN A 216 4.26 -17.27 -3.45
CA ASN A 216 2.83 -17.63 -3.41
C ASN A 216 2.00 -16.62 -2.62
N GLN A 217 2.57 -16.04 -1.55
CA GLN A 217 1.83 -15.14 -0.65
C GLN A 217 2.06 -13.66 -0.99
N LEU A 218 3.27 -13.29 -1.42
CA LEU A 218 3.61 -11.89 -1.69
C LEU A 218 3.65 -11.53 -3.19
N GLY A 219 3.55 -12.52 -4.09
CA GLY A 219 3.68 -12.31 -5.54
C GLY A 219 5.07 -11.87 -5.98
N TRP A 220 6.08 -12.05 -5.12
CA TRP A 220 7.44 -11.60 -5.40
C TRP A 220 8.15 -12.58 -6.33
N LYS A 221 8.45 -12.11 -7.54
CA LYS A 221 9.19 -12.86 -8.56
C LYS A 221 10.70 -12.77 -8.30
N ILE A 222 11.16 -13.56 -7.35
CA ILE A 222 12.59 -13.80 -7.14
C ILE A 222 13.02 -14.84 -8.18
N GLU A 223 13.83 -14.42 -9.16
CA GLU A 223 14.37 -15.26 -10.26
C GLU A 223 15.53 -16.13 -9.81
#